data_AF-A0A2S9EC67-F1
#
_entry.id   AF-A0A2S9EC67-F1
#
_cell.length_a   1.000
_cell.length_b   1.000
_cell.length_c   1.000
_cell.angle_alpha   90.00
_cell.angle_beta   90.00
_cell.angle_gamma   90.00
#
_symmetry.space_group_name_H-M   'P 1'
#
loop_
_entity.id
_entity.type
_entity.pdbx_description
1 polymer ?
#
loop_
_entity_poly.entity_id
_entity_poly.type
_entity_poly.pdbx_seq_one_letter_code
_entity_poly.pdbx_strand_id
1 'polypeptide(L)'
;MSKKSRSKLWFLVHSWLALPIWFFVLIVCFTGTLAVVSQEIVWLANPDIRASKPSEDAEPLSFDQVIAAIKREDPKVIVRSIVRPDESHFALTVRLTYPDGRAVEAYANPYTGAIQGISPSFNFQQFTRALHGWWLVPFTNGYSWGWYLVSLLGLPMLASLVTGLVVYKRFWKGFLKPTLRLRHGARIFWGDFHRLSGIWSIWFIAVISITGTWFLIQAILGDNQISISSEPVVPVIAREKVPMSAPGVPAAMIGLDEAIEIATQRIPGLEAHYVFLPLNAYSHLTIGGRGWYPLMFQTAQLNPYDGEVAVSHMLSDRTALEFVTESMRPLHTGDFGGIWIKLIWAFFGLILSMMVLSGLLIWTKRTALASLNALKRSNKAPRQPAAIPALQAETTEGNR
;
A
#
# COMPACT_ATOMS: atom_id res chain seq x y z
N MET A 1 20.17 13.44 -34.99
CA MET A 1 20.14 14.36 -33.83
C MET A 1 21.29 14.08 -32.85
N SER A 2 22.14 15.07 -32.55
CA SER A 2 23.38 14.86 -31.76
C SER A 2 23.09 14.41 -30.30
N LYS A 3 24.00 13.62 -29.71
CA LYS A 3 23.89 13.10 -28.32
C LYS A 3 23.65 14.21 -27.26
N LYS A 4 24.11 15.45 -27.49
CA LYS A 4 23.90 16.61 -26.59
C LYS A 4 22.44 17.09 -26.57
N SER A 5 21.72 16.99 -27.68
CA SER A 5 20.31 17.42 -27.80
C SER A 5 19.37 16.50 -27.00
N ARG A 6 19.59 15.18 -27.06
CA ARG A 6 18.76 14.17 -26.37
C ARG A 6 18.81 14.29 -24.84
N SER A 7 19.97 14.58 -24.25
CA SER A 7 20.10 14.71 -22.78
C SER A 7 19.33 15.92 -22.22
N LYS A 8 19.26 17.03 -22.98
CA LYS A 8 18.48 18.21 -22.57
C LYS A 8 16.98 17.94 -22.61
N LEU A 9 16.52 17.18 -23.61
CA LEU A 9 15.12 16.77 -23.71
C LEU A 9 14.71 15.89 -22.53
N TRP A 10 15.48 14.85 -22.19
CA TRP A 10 15.17 13.99 -21.04
C TRP A 10 15.19 14.73 -19.70
N PHE A 11 16.13 15.66 -19.53
CA PHE A 11 16.15 16.52 -18.36
C PHE A 11 14.93 17.45 -18.31
N LEU A 12 14.48 17.96 -19.47
CA LEU A 12 13.26 18.76 -19.57
C LEU A 12 12.03 17.92 -19.22
N VAL A 13 11.89 16.72 -19.78
CA VAL A 13 10.79 15.79 -19.47
C VAL A 13 10.78 15.45 -17.98
N HIS A 14 11.91 15.03 -17.41
CA HIS A 14 12.02 14.76 -15.96
C HIS A 14 11.66 15.99 -15.11
N SER A 15 12.10 17.18 -15.53
CA SER A 15 11.77 18.44 -14.86
C SER A 15 10.32 18.90 -15.05
N TRP A 16 9.66 18.47 -16.14
CA TRP A 16 8.25 18.74 -16.43
C TRP A 16 7.35 17.72 -15.76
N LEU A 17 7.85 16.51 -15.52
CA LEU A 17 7.15 15.60 -14.63
C LEU A 17 6.98 16.30 -13.29
N ALA A 18 7.99 17.04 -12.76
CA ALA A 18 7.99 17.84 -11.51
C ALA A 18 6.96 19.00 -11.39
N LEU A 19 5.85 18.96 -12.14
CA LEU A 19 4.70 19.88 -12.09
C LEU A 19 3.97 19.90 -10.73
N PRO A 20 2.99 20.79 -10.50
CA PRO A 20 2.20 20.86 -9.25
C PRO A 20 1.60 19.53 -8.78
N ILE A 21 1.43 18.56 -9.68
CA ILE A 21 1.07 17.17 -9.37
C ILE A 21 1.97 16.56 -8.28
N TRP A 22 3.25 16.96 -8.17
CA TRP A 22 4.16 16.42 -7.15
C TRP A 22 3.88 16.91 -5.74
N PHE A 23 3.12 17.98 -5.56
CA PHE A 23 2.59 18.31 -4.24
C PHE A 23 1.63 17.21 -3.76
N PHE A 24 0.78 16.70 -4.66
CA PHE A 24 -0.09 15.57 -4.37
C PHE A 24 0.68 14.27 -4.15
N VAL A 25 1.70 14.00 -4.98
CA VAL A 25 2.60 12.85 -4.77
C VAL A 25 3.29 12.95 -3.40
N LEU A 26 3.72 14.14 -2.97
CA LEU A 26 4.33 14.33 -1.65
C LEU A 26 3.37 13.92 -0.52
N ILE A 27 2.11 14.37 -0.59
CA ILE A 27 1.08 14.00 0.39
C ILE A 27 0.90 12.48 0.39
N VAL A 28 0.74 11.87 -0.79
CA VAL A 28 0.55 10.41 -0.92
C VAL A 28 1.75 9.62 -0.40
N CYS A 29 2.99 10.01 -0.72
CA CYS A 29 4.18 9.35 -0.20
C CYS A 29 4.29 9.47 1.33
N PHE A 30 3.99 10.67 1.86
CA PHE A 30 4.06 10.91 3.30
C PHE A 30 2.98 10.13 4.07
N THR A 31 1.74 10.17 3.60
CA THR A 31 0.64 9.42 4.22
C THR A 31 0.81 7.92 4.05
N GLY A 32 1.39 7.46 2.94
CA GLY A 32 1.77 6.06 2.74
C GLY A 32 2.84 5.60 3.72
N THR A 33 3.84 6.45 3.98
CA THR A 33 4.86 6.19 5.01
C THR A 33 4.24 6.01 6.39
N LEU A 34 3.27 6.86 6.76
CA LEU A 34 2.52 6.71 8.00
C LEU A 34 1.64 5.46 8.01
N ALA A 35 1.01 5.12 6.88
CA ALA A 35 0.14 3.97 6.76
C ALA A 35 0.87 2.63 7.02
N VAL A 36 2.14 2.52 6.62
CA VAL A 36 2.98 1.32 6.85
C VAL A 36 3.10 0.98 8.34
N VAL A 37 3.28 1.99 9.20
CA VAL A 37 3.46 1.83 10.66
C VAL A 37 2.23 2.22 11.48
N SER A 38 1.09 2.39 10.80
CA SER A 38 -0.11 2.93 11.42
C SER A 38 -0.72 2.01 12.48
N GLN A 39 -0.55 0.70 12.33
CA GLN A 39 -1.05 -0.29 13.28
C GLN A 39 -0.26 -0.24 14.60
N GLU A 40 1.05 -0.03 14.51
CA GLU A 40 1.95 0.11 15.65
C GLU A 40 1.68 1.43 16.39
N ILE A 41 1.37 2.51 15.66
CA ILE A 41 0.93 3.77 16.26
C ILE A 41 -0.39 3.58 17.02
N VAL A 42 -1.34 2.83 16.44
CA VAL A 42 -2.59 2.47 17.15
C VAL A 42 -2.28 1.62 18.39
N TRP A 43 -1.32 0.70 18.34
CA TRP A 43 -0.91 -0.12 19.49
C TRP A 43 -0.27 0.67 20.63
N LEU A 44 0.50 1.71 20.30
CA LEU A 44 1.03 2.63 21.29
C LEU A 44 -0.09 3.44 21.95
N ALA A 45 -1.13 3.82 21.21
CA ALA A 45 -2.21 4.68 21.68
C ALA A 45 -3.37 3.92 22.36
N ASN A 46 -3.66 2.69 21.94
CA ASN A 46 -4.79 1.90 22.39
C ASN A 46 -4.31 0.63 23.12
N PRO A 47 -4.51 0.48 24.44
CA PRO A 47 -4.12 -0.72 25.16
C PRO A 47 -4.94 -1.97 24.77
N ASP A 48 -6.14 -1.82 24.22
CA ASP A 48 -7.04 -2.95 23.94
C ASP A 48 -6.52 -3.83 22.80
N ILE A 49 -5.72 -3.27 21.88
CA ILE A 49 -5.13 -4.00 20.76
C ILE A 49 -3.86 -4.79 21.18
N ARG A 50 -3.47 -4.76 22.46
CA ARG A 50 -2.25 -5.42 22.93
C ARG A 50 -2.54 -6.85 23.40
N ALA A 51 -1.74 -7.79 22.92
CA ALA A 51 -1.74 -9.17 23.39
C ALA A 51 -0.98 -9.29 24.72
N SER A 52 -1.63 -8.89 25.82
CA SER A 52 -1.05 -8.98 27.15
C SER A 52 -1.06 -10.41 27.65
N LYS A 53 0.12 -10.97 27.96
CA LYS A 53 0.27 -12.30 28.55
C LYS A 53 -0.13 -12.29 30.03
N PRO A 54 -0.90 -13.28 30.52
CA PRO A 54 -1.20 -13.42 31.95
C PRO A 54 0.01 -13.94 32.76
N SER A 55 0.91 -14.69 32.13
CA SER A 55 2.19 -15.17 32.70
C SER A 55 3.21 -15.36 31.57
N GLU A 56 4.51 -15.42 31.90
CA GLU A 56 5.58 -15.60 30.90
C GLU A 56 5.39 -16.89 30.06
N ASP A 57 5.02 -17.98 30.73
CA ASP A 57 4.78 -19.31 30.14
C ASP A 57 3.38 -19.48 29.52
N ALA A 58 2.59 -18.40 29.44
CA ALA A 58 1.26 -18.48 28.84
C ALA A 58 1.36 -18.69 27.32
N GLU A 59 0.78 -19.81 26.87
CA GLU A 59 0.63 -20.11 25.45
C GLU A 59 -0.67 -19.52 24.88
N PRO A 60 -0.69 -19.07 23.62
CA PRO A 60 -1.91 -18.60 22.97
C PRO A 60 -2.97 -19.72 22.93
N LEU A 61 -4.22 -19.33 23.13
CA LEU A 61 -5.36 -20.20 22.99
C LEU A 61 -5.56 -20.63 21.53
N SER A 62 -6.08 -21.85 21.37
CA SER A 62 -6.59 -22.35 20.11
C SER A 62 -7.86 -21.60 19.68
N PHE A 63 -8.30 -21.76 18.42
CA PHE A 63 -9.48 -21.03 17.95
C PHE A 63 -10.75 -21.53 18.65
N ASP A 64 -10.85 -22.82 18.94
CA ASP A 64 -11.97 -23.36 19.72
C ASP A 64 -11.97 -22.84 21.16
N GLN A 65 -10.79 -22.75 21.80
CA GLN A 65 -10.67 -22.19 23.14
C GLN A 65 -11.07 -20.71 23.19
N VAL A 66 -10.70 -19.93 22.17
CA VAL A 66 -11.13 -18.51 22.06
C VAL A 66 -12.65 -18.41 21.91
N ILE A 67 -13.28 -19.21 21.03
CA ILE A 67 -14.75 -19.22 20.90
C ILE A 67 -15.41 -19.63 22.20
N ALA A 68 -14.91 -20.67 22.87
CA ALA A 68 -15.46 -21.15 24.12
C ALA A 68 -15.37 -20.08 25.22
N ALA A 69 -14.24 -19.37 25.31
CA ALA A 69 -14.05 -18.27 26.25
C ALA A 69 -15.04 -17.11 25.99
N ILE A 70 -15.20 -16.69 24.74
CA ILE A 70 -16.15 -15.64 24.35
C ILE A 70 -17.59 -16.06 24.68
N LYS A 71 -17.98 -17.29 24.32
CA LYS A 71 -19.34 -17.81 24.59
C LYS A 71 -19.62 -18.04 26.07
N ARG A 72 -18.60 -18.26 26.90
CA ARG A 72 -18.75 -18.37 28.35
C ARG A 72 -19.14 -17.02 28.96
N GLU A 73 -18.63 -15.92 28.42
CA GLU A 73 -18.93 -14.57 28.88
C GLU A 73 -20.25 -14.04 28.30
N ASP A 74 -20.49 -14.24 27.00
CA ASP A 74 -21.76 -13.94 26.34
C ASP A 74 -22.27 -15.16 25.54
N PRO A 75 -23.14 -15.99 26.13
CA PRO A 75 -23.65 -17.19 25.47
C PRO A 75 -24.49 -16.92 24.21
N LYS A 76 -25.00 -15.70 24.04
CA LYS A 76 -25.89 -15.36 22.92
C LYS A 76 -25.17 -14.65 21.77
N VAL A 77 -23.90 -14.29 21.94
CA VAL A 77 -23.12 -13.66 20.88
C VAL A 77 -22.76 -14.68 19.79
N ILE A 78 -22.85 -14.26 18.54
CA ILE A 78 -22.41 -15.04 17.39
C ILE A 78 -21.04 -14.54 16.96
N VAL A 79 -20.03 -15.40 17.05
CA VAL A 79 -18.71 -15.15 16.47
C VAL A 79 -18.80 -15.40 14.96
N ARG A 80 -18.44 -14.40 14.15
CA ARG A 80 -18.44 -14.47 12.68
C ARG A 80 -17.06 -14.71 12.10
N SER A 81 -16.04 -14.17 12.74
CA SER A 81 -14.66 -14.37 12.33
C SER A 81 -13.71 -14.17 13.49
N ILE A 82 -12.57 -14.86 13.44
CA ILE A 82 -11.41 -14.62 14.29
C ILE A 82 -10.22 -14.40 13.38
N VAL A 83 -9.53 -13.29 13.54
CA VAL A 83 -8.31 -12.94 12.80
C VAL A 83 -7.17 -12.76 13.79
N ARG A 84 -6.09 -13.50 13.58
CA ARG A 84 -4.82 -13.42 14.27
C ARG A 84 -3.83 -12.62 13.41
N PRO A 85 -3.42 -11.42 13.87
CA PRO A 85 -2.38 -10.65 13.19
C PRO A 85 -1.06 -11.42 13.12
N ASP A 86 -0.21 -11.07 12.15
CA ASP A 86 1.10 -11.72 11.95
C ASP A 86 2.03 -11.58 13.17
N GLU A 87 1.92 -10.46 13.89
CA GLU A 87 2.81 -10.15 15.00
C GLU A 87 2.12 -10.45 16.34
N SER A 88 2.78 -11.25 17.17
CA SER A 88 2.21 -11.83 18.40
C SER A 88 1.88 -10.82 19.50
N HIS A 89 2.30 -9.56 19.37
CA HIS A 89 2.01 -8.50 20.33
C HIS A 89 0.66 -7.81 20.09
N PHE A 90 -0.04 -8.15 19.00
CA PHE A 90 -1.40 -7.69 18.73
C PHE A 90 -2.45 -8.68 19.23
N ALA A 91 -3.53 -8.15 19.81
CA ALA A 91 -4.72 -8.89 20.14
C ALA A 91 -5.37 -9.50 18.90
N LEU A 92 -6.20 -10.53 19.10
CA LEU A 92 -7.03 -11.07 18.03
C LEU A 92 -8.11 -10.06 17.67
N THR A 93 -8.47 -10.01 16.39
CA THR A 93 -9.62 -9.24 15.93
C THR A 93 -10.78 -10.20 15.70
N VAL A 94 -11.87 -10.03 16.45
CA VAL A 94 -13.07 -10.87 16.34
C VAL A 94 -14.25 -10.06 15.85
N ARG A 95 -14.98 -10.60 14.87
CA ARG A 95 -16.27 -10.00 14.45
C ARG A 95 -17.39 -10.70 15.19
N LEU A 96 -18.16 -9.93 15.95
CA LEU A 96 -19.24 -10.40 16.79
C LEU A 96 -20.56 -9.87 16.27
N THR A 97 -21.63 -10.66 16.40
CA THR A 97 -23.01 -10.22 16.19
C THR A 97 -23.80 -10.48 17.46
N TYR A 98 -24.35 -9.43 18.03
CA TYR A 98 -25.19 -9.50 19.22
C TYR A 98 -26.65 -9.83 18.86
N PRO A 99 -27.46 -10.34 19.82
CA PRO A 99 -28.86 -10.68 19.58
C PRO A 99 -29.74 -9.51 19.12
N ASP A 100 -29.34 -8.28 19.42
CA ASP A 100 -30.01 -7.04 18.97
C ASP A 100 -29.69 -6.68 17.50
N GLY A 101 -28.93 -7.52 16.80
CA GLY A 101 -28.55 -7.32 15.41
C GLY A 101 -27.31 -6.44 15.21
N ARG A 102 -26.72 -5.86 16.27
CA ARG A 102 -25.49 -5.09 16.15
C ARG A 102 -24.32 -6.01 15.81
N ALA A 103 -23.60 -5.67 14.73
CA ALA A 103 -22.33 -6.28 14.38
C ALA A 103 -21.19 -5.35 14.78
N VAL A 104 -20.24 -5.86 15.57
CA VAL A 104 -19.06 -5.11 15.98
C VAL A 104 -17.80 -5.90 15.69
N GLU A 105 -16.71 -5.19 15.50
CA GLU A 105 -15.37 -5.75 15.56
C GLU A 105 -14.80 -5.46 16.95
N ALA A 106 -14.20 -6.45 17.59
CA ALA A 106 -13.66 -6.34 18.94
C ALA A 106 -12.26 -6.93 19.01
N TYR A 107 -11.47 -6.46 19.97
CA TYR A 107 -10.18 -7.04 20.30
C TYR A 107 -10.37 -8.10 21.37
N ALA A 108 -9.84 -9.30 21.12
CA ALA A 108 -9.85 -10.41 22.07
C ALA A 108 -8.43 -10.80 22.45
N ASN A 109 -8.18 -11.04 23.74
CA ASN A 109 -6.88 -11.43 24.22
C ASN A 109 -6.53 -12.85 23.72
N PRO A 110 -5.40 -13.06 23.04
CA PRO A 110 -5.07 -14.36 22.48
C PRO A 110 -4.78 -15.44 23.53
N TYR A 111 -4.48 -15.08 24.78
CA TYR A 111 -4.12 -16.01 25.87
C TYR A 111 -5.28 -16.34 26.80
N THR A 112 -6.29 -15.46 26.88
CA THR A 112 -7.44 -15.65 27.81
C THR A 112 -8.79 -15.72 27.10
N GLY A 113 -8.87 -15.28 25.83
CA GLY A 113 -10.10 -15.19 25.06
C GLY A 113 -11.05 -14.08 25.50
N ALA A 114 -10.67 -13.29 26.52
CA ALA A 114 -11.48 -12.18 27.02
C ALA A 114 -11.55 -11.05 25.98
N ILE A 115 -12.74 -10.47 25.81
CA ILE A 115 -12.93 -9.28 24.98
C ILE A 115 -12.38 -8.07 25.73
N GLN A 116 -11.37 -7.42 25.17
CA GLN A 116 -10.67 -6.29 25.78
C GLN A 116 -11.31 -4.94 25.43
N GLY A 117 -11.93 -4.83 24.25
CA GLY A 117 -12.56 -3.60 23.80
C GLY A 117 -13.13 -3.71 22.39
N ILE A 118 -13.97 -2.74 22.01
CA ILE A 118 -14.54 -2.66 20.66
C ILE A 118 -13.56 -1.90 19.76
N SER A 119 -13.21 -2.47 18.61
CA SER A 119 -12.41 -1.83 17.56
C SER A 119 -13.22 -0.67 16.97
N PRO A 120 -12.71 0.59 17.01
CA PRO A 120 -13.37 1.70 16.36
C PRO A 120 -13.45 1.46 14.85
N SER A 121 -14.62 1.68 14.25
CA SER A 121 -14.83 1.51 12.80
C SER A 121 -13.91 2.39 11.95
N PHE A 122 -13.45 3.52 12.49
CA PHE A 122 -12.53 4.44 11.83
C PHE A 122 -11.46 4.95 12.79
N ASN A 123 -10.37 4.20 12.92
CA ASN A 123 -9.20 4.55 13.74
C ASN A 123 -8.08 5.21 12.90
N PHE A 124 -6.93 5.51 13.53
CA PHE A 124 -5.79 6.14 12.85
C PHE A 124 -5.24 5.31 11.68
N GLN A 125 -5.25 3.98 11.79
CA GLN A 125 -4.87 3.08 10.69
C GLN A 125 -5.81 3.24 9.49
N GLN A 126 -7.12 3.23 9.71
CA GLN A 126 -8.09 3.43 8.64
C GLN A 126 -8.02 4.84 8.04
N PHE A 127 -7.83 5.87 8.87
CA PHE A 127 -7.63 7.24 8.41
C PHE A 127 -6.42 7.39 7.49
N THR A 128 -5.25 6.91 7.91
CA THR A 128 -4.00 7.03 7.12
C THR A 128 -4.07 6.23 5.82
N ARG A 129 -4.62 5.00 5.85
CA ARG A 129 -4.85 4.20 4.65
C ARG A 129 -5.84 4.85 3.69
N ALA A 130 -6.93 5.40 4.21
CA ALA A 130 -7.94 6.06 3.40
C ALA A 130 -7.43 7.36 2.77
N LEU A 131 -6.69 8.16 3.54
CA LEU A 131 -6.05 9.38 3.06
C LEU A 131 -4.92 9.06 2.06
N HIS A 132 -4.21 7.95 2.20
CA HIS A 132 -3.19 7.53 1.24
C HIS A 132 -3.80 6.96 -0.04
N GLY A 133 -4.68 5.96 0.08
CA GLY A 133 -5.12 5.12 -1.04
C GLY A 133 -6.25 5.71 -1.87
N TRP A 134 -7.10 6.55 -1.29
CA TRP A 134 -8.27 7.11 -2.01
C TRP A 134 -8.68 8.51 -1.55
N TRP A 135 -7.79 9.23 -0.84
CA TRP A 135 -8.03 10.60 -0.34
C TRP A 135 -9.32 10.78 0.45
N LEU A 136 -9.72 9.77 1.24
CA LEU A 136 -10.97 9.78 2.02
C LEU A 136 -12.25 9.84 1.18
N VAL A 137 -12.16 9.70 -0.15
CA VAL A 137 -13.30 9.65 -1.05
C VAL A 137 -14.05 8.33 -0.87
N PRO A 138 -15.34 8.34 -0.48
CA PRO A 138 -16.08 7.11 -0.19
C PRO A 138 -16.21 6.21 -1.42
N PHE A 139 -16.28 4.90 -1.19
CA PHE A 139 -16.67 3.91 -2.19
C PHE A 139 -18.20 3.92 -2.31
N THR A 140 -18.71 4.08 -3.52
CA THR A 140 -20.15 4.12 -3.79
C THR A 140 -20.55 2.97 -4.72
N ASN A 141 -20.17 3.06 -6.00
CA ASN A 141 -20.39 2.03 -7.01
C ASN A 141 -19.03 1.62 -7.59
N GLY A 142 -18.47 0.50 -7.10
CA GLY A 142 -17.13 0.06 -7.49
C GLY A 142 -16.00 0.82 -6.80
N TYR A 143 -14.86 0.93 -7.46
CA TYR A 143 -13.70 1.65 -6.92
C TYR A 143 -13.98 3.16 -6.80
N SER A 144 -13.52 3.74 -5.69
CA SER A 144 -13.60 5.19 -5.46
C SER A 144 -12.82 5.96 -6.54
N TRP A 145 -13.35 7.08 -7.04
CA TRP A 145 -12.59 7.94 -7.97
C TRP A 145 -11.29 8.48 -7.35
N GLY A 146 -11.24 8.60 -6.02
CA GLY A 146 -10.01 8.92 -5.30
C GLY A 146 -8.96 7.82 -5.44
N TRP A 147 -9.35 6.55 -5.48
CA TRP A 147 -8.45 5.43 -5.74
C TRP A 147 -7.78 5.56 -7.09
N TYR A 148 -8.58 5.80 -8.15
CA TYR A 148 -8.08 6.02 -9.51
C TYR A 148 -7.07 7.16 -9.60
N LEU A 149 -7.34 8.29 -8.93
CA LEU A 149 -6.43 9.44 -8.94
C LEU A 149 -5.09 9.11 -8.25
N VAL A 150 -5.12 8.45 -7.10
CA VAL A 150 -3.92 8.08 -6.36
C VAL A 150 -3.10 7.05 -7.15
N SER A 151 -3.73 5.98 -7.63
CA SER A 151 -3.04 4.91 -8.36
C SER A 151 -2.47 5.40 -9.70
N LEU A 152 -3.12 6.38 -10.34
CA LEU A 152 -2.62 7.03 -11.56
C LEU A 152 -1.26 7.72 -11.33
N LEU A 153 -0.95 8.18 -10.11
CA LEU A 153 0.34 8.78 -9.77
C LEU A 153 1.52 7.78 -9.86
N GLY A 154 1.25 6.47 -9.87
CA GLY A 154 2.27 5.44 -10.12
C GLY A 154 2.94 5.60 -11.49
N LEU A 155 2.18 5.98 -12.53
CA LEU A 155 2.70 6.15 -13.91
C LEU A 155 3.75 7.26 -14.05
N PRO A 156 3.47 8.53 -13.64
CA PRO A 156 4.48 9.59 -13.69
C PRO A 156 5.64 9.33 -12.74
N MET A 157 5.43 8.62 -11.61
CA MET A 157 6.54 8.18 -10.75
C MET A 157 7.46 7.18 -11.46
N LEU A 158 6.89 6.17 -12.12
CA LEU A 158 7.66 5.19 -12.91
C LEU A 158 8.40 5.87 -14.06
N ALA A 159 7.72 6.75 -14.79
CA ALA A 159 8.35 7.55 -15.85
C ALA A 159 9.47 8.45 -15.30
N SER A 160 9.29 9.05 -14.13
CA SER A 160 10.30 9.86 -13.46
C SER A 160 11.53 9.04 -13.08
N LEU A 161 11.34 7.82 -12.58
CA LEU A 161 12.44 6.88 -12.30
C LEU A 161 13.23 6.55 -13.57
N VAL A 162 12.54 6.11 -14.64
CA VAL A 162 13.18 5.76 -15.92
C VAL A 162 13.95 6.95 -16.49
N THR A 163 13.33 8.13 -16.53
CA THR A 163 13.98 9.35 -17.03
C THR A 163 15.16 9.78 -16.16
N GLY A 164 15.07 9.62 -14.84
CA GLY A 164 16.16 9.90 -13.89
C GLY A 164 17.39 9.03 -14.15
N LEU A 165 17.20 7.72 -14.37
CA LEU A 165 18.27 6.78 -14.70
C LEU A 165 18.93 7.11 -16.04
N VAL A 166 18.13 7.49 -17.05
CA VAL A 166 18.62 7.88 -18.38
C VAL A 166 19.44 9.18 -18.33
N VAL A 167 19.02 10.15 -17.51
CA VAL A 167 19.72 11.42 -17.33
C VAL A 167 21.02 11.23 -16.56
N TYR A 168 21.00 10.41 -15.50
CA TYR A 168 22.17 10.18 -14.65
C TYR A 168 22.94 8.90 -15.06
N LYS A 169 23.52 8.92 -16.27
CA LYS A 169 24.18 7.78 -16.94
C LYS A 169 25.25 7.01 -16.15
N ARG A 170 25.82 7.59 -15.11
CA ARG A 170 26.84 6.96 -14.25
C ARG A 170 26.35 6.87 -12.81
N PHE A 171 25.06 6.57 -12.61
CA PHE A 171 24.46 6.53 -11.28
C PHE A 171 25.17 5.61 -10.29
N TRP A 172 25.66 4.48 -10.80
CA TRP A 172 26.51 3.54 -10.06
C TRP A 172 27.74 4.18 -9.40
N LYS A 173 28.35 5.21 -10.02
CA LYS A 173 29.49 5.91 -9.39
C LYS A 173 29.05 6.79 -8.22
N GLY A 174 27.85 7.35 -8.29
CA GLY A 174 27.24 8.12 -7.20
C GLY A 174 26.84 7.24 -6.02
N PHE A 175 26.46 5.98 -6.28
CA PHE A 175 26.17 4.99 -5.25
C PHE A 175 27.39 4.73 -4.35
N LEU A 176 28.58 4.60 -4.95
CA LEU A 176 29.84 4.29 -4.24
C LEU A 176 30.59 5.50 -3.68
N LYS A 177 30.22 6.72 -4.09
CA LYS A 177 30.84 7.97 -3.63
C LYS A 177 29.76 8.99 -3.27
N PRO A 178 29.05 8.80 -2.15
CA PRO A 178 28.03 9.73 -1.71
C PRO A 178 28.68 11.10 -1.44
N THR A 179 28.11 12.16 -2.02
CA THR A 179 28.60 13.53 -1.82
C THR A 179 27.42 14.39 -1.40
N LEU A 180 27.47 14.91 -0.17
CA LEU A 180 26.46 15.81 0.37
C LEU A 180 27.15 17.08 0.86
N ARG A 181 27.07 18.15 0.07
CA ARG A 181 27.75 19.41 0.40
C ARG A 181 26.86 20.29 1.29
N LEU A 182 27.07 20.16 2.61
CA LEU A 182 26.29 20.89 3.63
C LEU A 182 26.58 22.41 3.64
N ARG A 183 27.83 22.81 3.44
CA ARG A 183 28.29 24.20 3.62
C ARG A 183 28.21 25.10 2.37
N HIS A 184 27.62 24.61 1.28
CA HIS A 184 27.63 25.29 -0.03
C HIS A 184 26.27 25.92 -0.40
N GLY A 185 25.39 26.09 0.60
CA GLY A 185 24.07 26.70 0.45
C GLY A 185 22.98 25.73 0.01
N ALA A 186 21.73 26.09 0.35
CA ALA A 186 20.56 25.21 0.24
C ALA A 186 20.32 24.64 -1.16
N ARG A 187 20.63 25.37 -2.23
CA ARG A 187 20.44 24.88 -3.61
C ARG A 187 21.33 23.68 -3.92
N ILE A 188 22.59 23.73 -3.50
CA ILE A 188 23.56 22.67 -3.76
C ILE A 188 23.22 21.47 -2.88
N PHE A 189 22.89 21.72 -1.61
CA PHE A 189 22.45 20.68 -0.67
C PHE A 189 21.25 19.88 -1.20
N TRP A 190 20.13 20.53 -1.54
CA TRP A 190 18.93 19.84 -2.02
C TRP A 190 19.15 19.11 -3.34
N GLY A 191 20.02 19.63 -4.22
CA GLY A 191 20.39 18.95 -5.46
C GLY A 191 21.30 17.73 -5.25
N ASP A 192 22.18 17.76 -4.26
CA ASP A 192 22.98 16.60 -3.84
C ASP A 192 22.10 15.55 -3.14
N PHE A 193 21.23 16.00 -2.23
CA PHE A 193 20.25 15.15 -1.53
C PHE A 193 19.33 14.42 -2.50
N HIS A 194 18.65 15.14 -3.41
CA HIS A 194 17.72 14.54 -4.38
C HIS A 194 18.37 13.45 -5.23
N ARG A 195 19.63 13.67 -5.64
CA ARG A 195 20.39 12.67 -6.42
C ARG A 195 20.75 11.46 -5.57
N LEU A 196 21.27 11.68 -4.36
CA LEU A 196 21.68 10.59 -3.48
C LEU A 196 20.49 9.74 -3.04
N SER A 197 19.40 10.38 -2.61
CA SER A 197 18.15 9.72 -2.21
C SER A 197 17.56 8.91 -3.36
N GLY A 198 17.55 9.46 -4.57
CA GLY A 198 17.05 8.77 -5.76
C GLY A 198 17.86 7.53 -6.11
N ILE A 199 19.20 7.62 -6.03
CA ILE A 199 20.10 6.49 -6.34
C ILE A 199 19.96 5.35 -5.32
N TRP A 200 19.90 5.67 -4.03
CA TRP A 200 19.79 4.65 -2.98
C TRP A 200 18.38 4.03 -2.91
N SER A 201 17.37 4.73 -3.42
CA SER A 201 15.98 4.28 -3.39
C SER A 201 15.46 3.76 -4.73
N ILE A 202 16.32 3.51 -5.72
CA ILE A 202 15.90 3.05 -7.08
C ILE A 202 14.96 1.84 -6.97
N TRP A 203 15.36 0.82 -6.20
CA TRP A 203 14.60 -0.41 -6.03
C TRP A 203 13.23 -0.13 -5.38
N PHE A 204 13.20 0.72 -4.34
CA PHE A 204 11.99 1.06 -3.62
C PHE A 204 11.02 1.87 -4.50
N ILE A 205 11.53 2.88 -5.22
CA ILE A 205 10.75 3.66 -6.18
C ILE A 205 10.17 2.74 -7.26
N ALA A 206 10.94 1.77 -7.76
CA ALA A 206 10.46 0.79 -8.74
C ALA A 206 9.30 -0.03 -8.16
N VAL A 207 9.47 -0.61 -6.97
CA VAL A 207 8.41 -1.40 -6.30
C VAL A 207 7.15 -0.57 -6.11
N ILE A 208 7.23 0.61 -5.48
CA ILE A 208 6.07 1.44 -5.16
C ILE A 208 5.37 1.98 -6.43
N SER A 209 6.13 2.35 -7.47
CA SER A 209 5.53 2.85 -8.71
C SER A 209 4.88 1.73 -9.53
N ILE A 210 5.49 0.55 -9.64
CA ILE A 210 4.93 -0.61 -10.33
C ILE A 210 3.66 -1.09 -9.63
N THR A 211 3.71 -1.27 -8.30
CA THR A 211 2.56 -1.72 -7.51
C THR A 211 1.44 -0.67 -7.48
N GLY A 212 1.76 0.63 -7.41
CA GLY A 212 0.78 1.71 -7.52
C GLY A 212 0.09 1.73 -8.90
N THR A 213 0.84 1.53 -9.99
CA THR A 213 0.27 1.35 -11.33
C THR A 213 -0.57 0.07 -11.43
N TRP A 214 -0.16 -1.01 -10.76
CA TRP A 214 -0.97 -2.23 -10.70
C TRP A 214 -2.33 -1.96 -10.03
N PHE A 215 -2.40 -1.19 -8.95
CA PHE A 215 -3.69 -0.84 -8.34
C PHE A 215 -4.63 -0.05 -9.24
N LEU A 216 -4.09 0.70 -10.22
CA LEU A 216 -4.90 1.33 -11.27
C LEU A 216 -5.51 0.27 -12.19
N ILE A 217 -4.68 -0.68 -12.65
CA ILE A 217 -5.12 -1.77 -13.52
C ILE A 217 -6.15 -2.63 -12.78
N GLN A 218 -5.89 -2.97 -11.52
CA GLN A 218 -6.80 -3.74 -10.67
C GLN A 218 -8.16 -3.06 -10.53
N ALA A 219 -8.19 -1.74 -10.33
CA ALA A 219 -9.44 -0.99 -10.26
C ALA A 219 -10.24 -1.06 -11.57
N ILE A 220 -9.57 -0.85 -12.70
CA ILE A 220 -10.19 -0.93 -14.03
C ILE A 220 -10.76 -2.33 -14.28
N LEU A 221 -9.98 -3.39 -14.02
CA LEU A 221 -10.44 -4.77 -14.19
C LEU A 221 -11.64 -5.08 -13.29
N GLY A 222 -11.57 -4.68 -12.01
CA GLY A 222 -12.64 -4.90 -11.04
C GLY A 222 -13.96 -4.23 -11.41
N ASP A 223 -13.92 -2.95 -11.80
CA ASP A 223 -15.13 -2.22 -12.20
C ASP A 223 -15.72 -2.74 -13.53
N ASN A 224 -14.91 -3.40 -14.36
CA ASN A 224 -15.35 -4.08 -15.58
C ASN A 224 -15.69 -5.57 -15.37
N GLN A 225 -15.71 -6.06 -14.13
CA GLN A 225 -16.00 -7.46 -13.78
C GLN A 225 -15.07 -8.48 -14.45
N ILE A 226 -13.83 -8.09 -14.72
CA ILE A 226 -12.80 -8.95 -15.31
C ILE A 226 -11.98 -9.56 -14.18
N SER A 227 -12.18 -10.86 -13.91
CA SER A 227 -11.35 -11.60 -12.95
C SER A 227 -10.10 -12.15 -13.63
N ILE A 228 -8.98 -12.08 -12.91
CA ILE A 228 -7.72 -12.74 -13.27
C ILE A 228 -7.35 -13.85 -12.28
N SER A 229 -8.24 -14.14 -11.31
CA SER A 229 -8.01 -15.18 -10.32
C SER A 229 -8.31 -16.56 -10.91
N SER A 230 -7.49 -17.55 -10.56
CA SER A 230 -7.75 -18.97 -10.84
C SER A 230 -8.51 -19.67 -9.71
N GLU A 231 -8.88 -18.95 -8.64
CA GLU A 231 -9.62 -19.52 -7.52
C GLU A 231 -10.94 -20.12 -8.03
N PRO A 232 -11.21 -21.41 -7.77
CA PRO A 232 -12.41 -22.05 -8.28
C PRO A 232 -13.65 -21.53 -7.56
N VAL A 233 -14.76 -21.44 -8.31
CA VAL A 233 -16.05 -21.05 -7.74
C VAL A 233 -16.48 -22.10 -6.73
N VAL A 234 -16.67 -21.69 -5.48
CA VAL A 234 -17.13 -22.61 -4.42
C VAL A 234 -18.64 -22.80 -4.56
N PRO A 235 -19.12 -24.03 -4.81
CA PRO A 235 -20.55 -24.29 -4.83
C PRO A 235 -21.13 -24.10 -3.42
N VAL A 236 -22.41 -23.76 -3.32
CA VAL A 236 -23.11 -23.82 -2.02
C VAL A 236 -23.17 -25.26 -1.53
N ILE A 237 -23.21 -25.45 -0.21
CA ILE A 237 -23.37 -26.79 0.37
C ILE A 237 -24.70 -27.37 -0.11
N ALA A 238 -24.66 -28.60 -0.62
CA ALA A 238 -25.86 -29.29 -1.11
C ALA A 238 -26.87 -29.49 0.03
N ARG A 239 -28.16 -29.37 -0.25
CA ARG A 239 -29.23 -29.43 0.76
C ARG A 239 -29.21 -30.72 1.57
N GLU A 240 -28.78 -31.81 0.94
CA GLU A 240 -28.70 -33.15 1.52
C GLU A 240 -27.57 -33.27 2.54
N LYS A 241 -26.52 -32.45 2.42
CA LYS A 241 -25.40 -32.37 3.37
C LYS A 241 -25.66 -31.44 4.55
N VAL A 242 -26.76 -30.67 4.53
CA VAL A 242 -27.16 -29.81 5.65
C VAL A 242 -27.98 -30.62 6.65
N PRO A 243 -27.49 -30.84 7.89
CA PRO A 243 -28.22 -31.61 8.89
C PRO A 243 -29.54 -30.94 9.26
N MET A 244 -30.57 -31.76 9.48
CA MET A 244 -31.83 -31.28 10.04
C MET A 244 -31.67 -31.07 11.55
N SER A 245 -31.95 -29.86 12.02
CA SER A 245 -31.99 -29.53 13.44
C SER A 245 -33.38 -29.02 13.85
N ALA A 246 -33.69 -29.12 15.14
CA ALA A 246 -34.93 -28.57 15.67
C ALA A 246 -34.96 -27.04 15.53
N PRO A 247 -36.14 -26.40 15.41
CA PRO A 247 -36.24 -24.94 15.33
C PRO A 247 -35.50 -24.26 16.49
N GLY A 248 -34.63 -23.31 16.16
CA GLY A 248 -33.84 -22.56 17.14
C GLY A 248 -32.61 -23.30 17.69
N VAL A 249 -32.37 -24.55 17.30
CA VAL A 249 -31.16 -25.31 17.65
C VAL A 249 -30.21 -25.30 16.46
N PRO A 250 -29.01 -24.70 16.57
CA PRO A 250 -28.00 -24.77 15.52
C PRO A 250 -27.61 -26.22 15.23
N ALA A 251 -27.41 -26.56 13.95
CA ALA A 251 -26.81 -27.84 13.59
C ALA A 251 -25.41 -27.97 14.20
N ALA A 252 -25.06 -29.17 14.65
CA ALA A 252 -23.72 -29.45 15.15
C ALA A 252 -22.70 -29.28 14.02
N MET A 253 -21.62 -28.56 14.31
CA MET A 253 -20.48 -28.36 13.40
C MET A 253 -19.24 -28.99 14.04
N ILE A 254 -18.27 -29.34 13.20
CA ILE A 254 -16.94 -29.76 13.67
C ILE A 254 -16.26 -28.62 14.45
N GLY A 255 -15.28 -28.98 15.29
CA GLY A 255 -14.46 -28.01 16.00
C GLY A 255 -13.64 -27.16 15.02
N LEU A 256 -13.33 -25.92 15.37
CA LEU A 256 -12.43 -25.08 14.57
C LEU A 256 -11.02 -25.64 14.54
N ASP A 257 -10.55 -26.24 15.63
CA ASP A 257 -9.20 -26.81 15.68
C ASP A 257 -9.11 -28.06 14.80
N GLU A 258 -10.16 -28.89 14.79
CA GLU A 258 -10.31 -30.01 13.85
C GLU A 258 -10.33 -29.52 12.39
N ALA A 259 -11.10 -28.47 12.11
CA ALA A 259 -11.14 -27.91 10.77
C ALA A 259 -9.80 -27.31 10.33
N ILE A 260 -9.05 -26.67 11.25
CA ILE A 260 -7.68 -26.18 11.00
C ILE A 260 -6.74 -27.34 10.73
N GLU A 261 -6.84 -28.44 11.48
CA GLU A 261 -6.04 -29.64 11.23
C GLU A 261 -6.29 -30.18 9.81
N ILE A 262 -7.56 -30.31 9.40
CA ILE A 262 -7.93 -30.71 8.03
C ILE A 262 -7.35 -29.73 6.99
N ALA A 263 -7.45 -28.43 7.24
CA ALA A 263 -6.88 -27.40 6.36
C ALA A 263 -5.35 -27.50 6.25
N THR A 264 -4.65 -27.75 7.36
CA THR A 264 -3.19 -27.91 7.39
C THR A 264 -2.75 -29.23 6.75
N GLN A 265 -3.54 -30.30 6.84
CA GLN A 265 -3.30 -31.54 6.09
C GLN A 265 -3.42 -31.30 4.58
N ARG A 266 -4.40 -30.49 4.15
CA ARG A 266 -4.56 -30.11 2.73
C ARG A 266 -3.48 -29.15 2.26
N ILE A 267 -3.05 -28.23 3.12
CA ILE A 267 -2.07 -27.17 2.83
C ILE A 267 -0.89 -27.29 3.80
N PRO A 268 0.12 -28.11 3.46
CA PRO A 268 1.25 -28.34 4.36
C PRO A 268 1.98 -27.05 4.73
N GLY A 269 2.20 -26.86 6.04
CA GLY A 269 2.87 -25.67 6.57
C GLY A 269 1.98 -24.41 6.64
N LEU A 270 0.66 -24.56 6.51
CA LEU A 270 -0.29 -23.47 6.75
C LEU A 270 -0.33 -23.10 8.24
N GLU A 271 -0.06 -21.83 8.52
CA GLU A 271 -0.33 -21.21 9.82
C GLU A 271 -1.67 -20.49 9.73
N ALA A 272 -2.68 -20.91 10.50
CA ALA A 272 -4.01 -20.31 10.44
C ALA A 272 -3.99 -18.87 11.03
N HIS A 273 -4.17 -17.88 10.16
CA HIS A 273 -4.28 -16.47 10.53
C HIS A 273 -5.73 -16.02 10.66
N TYR A 274 -6.66 -16.63 9.94
CA TYR A 274 -8.06 -16.29 10.10
C TYR A 274 -8.97 -17.48 9.89
N VAL A 275 -10.09 -17.43 10.59
CA VAL A 275 -11.21 -18.35 10.44
C VAL A 275 -12.47 -17.52 10.26
N PHE A 276 -13.18 -17.74 9.15
CA PHE A 276 -14.51 -17.19 8.89
C PHE A 276 -15.54 -18.27 9.09
N LEU A 277 -16.45 -18.05 10.04
CA LEU A 277 -17.54 -18.96 10.34
C LEU A 277 -18.63 -18.87 9.26
N PRO A 278 -19.36 -19.97 9.00
CA PRO A 278 -20.47 -19.99 8.06
C PRO A 278 -21.46 -18.84 8.29
N LEU A 279 -21.82 -18.11 7.24
CA LEU A 279 -22.81 -17.04 7.31
C LEU A 279 -24.23 -17.59 7.54
N ASN A 280 -24.52 -18.72 6.90
CA ASN A 280 -25.77 -19.44 6.95
C ASN A 280 -25.51 -20.96 6.82
N ALA A 281 -26.58 -21.75 6.86
CA ALA A 281 -26.49 -23.22 6.86
C ALA A 281 -25.87 -23.83 5.59
N TYR A 282 -25.79 -23.08 4.49
CA TYR A 282 -25.25 -23.52 3.20
C TYR A 282 -23.84 -22.97 2.91
N SER A 283 -23.26 -22.24 3.86
CA SER A 283 -21.96 -21.59 3.73
C SER A 283 -20.84 -22.48 4.28
N HIS A 284 -19.67 -22.40 3.65
CA HIS A 284 -18.47 -23.09 4.12
C HIS A 284 -17.83 -22.34 5.29
N LEU A 285 -17.05 -23.08 6.08
CA LEU A 285 -16.04 -22.51 6.96
C LEU A 285 -14.81 -22.17 6.09
N THR A 286 -14.29 -20.95 6.20
CA THR A 286 -13.06 -20.56 5.49
C THR A 286 -11.92 -20.43 6.49
N ILE A 287 -10.86 -21.19 6.27
CA ILE A 287 -9.61 -21.08 7.01
C ILE A 287 -8.55 -20.54 6.05
N GLY A 288 -7.84 -19.52 6.48
CA GLY A 288 -6.78 -18.93 5.66
C GLY A 288 -5.59 -18.47 6.47
N GLY A 289 -4.46 -18.49 5.79
CA GLY A 289 -3.19 -18.32 6.46
C GLY A 289 -2.03 -18.22 5.50
N ARG A 290 -0.85 -17.89 6.02
CA ARG A 290 0.39 -17.94 5.26
C ARG A 290 1.10 -19.26 5.57
N GLY A 291 2.06 -19.61 4.73
CA GLY A 291 2.98 -20.70 5.03
C GLY A 291 4.41 -20.21 4.82
N TRP A 292 5.25 -21.05 4.25
CA TRP A 292 6.64 -20.69 3.93
C TRP A 292 6.80 -19.45 3.03
N TYR A 293 5.78 -19.12 2.24
CA TYR A 293 5.77 -17.95 1.36
C TYR A 293 4.97 -16.79 1.99
N PRO A 294 5.63 -15.70 2.41
CA PRO A 294 4.99 -14.67 3.23
C PRO A 294 4.14 -13.66 2.44
N LEU A 295 4.26 -13.62 1.12
CA LEU A 295 3.55 -12.64 0.29
C LEU A 295 2.11 -13.04 -0.06
N MET A 296 1.66 -14.25 0.28
CA MET A 296 0.32 -14.72 -0.11
C MET A 296 -0.33 -15.53 0.98
N PHE A 297 -1.64 -15.34 1.11
CA PHE A 297 -2.49 -16.22 1.89
C PHE A 297 -2.90 -17.42 1.03
N GLN A 298 -2.91 -18.59 1.64
CA GLN A 298 -3.53 -19.79 1.13
C GLN A 298 -4.82 -20.03 1.92
N THR A 299 -5.83 -20.58 1.25
CA THR A 299 -7.16 -20.76 1.83
C THR A 299 -7.67 -22.18 1.62
N ALA A 300 -8.43 -22.66 2.60
CA ALA A 300 -9.23 -23.86 2.49
C ALA A 300 -10.66 -23.53 2.91
N GLN A 301 -11.63 -23.98 2.12
CA GLN A 301 -13.05 -23.88 2.41
C GLN A 301 -13.60 -25.28 2.70
N LEU A 302 -14.11 -25.46 3.90
CA LEU A 302 -14.56 -26.75 4.43
C LEU A 302 -16.05 -26.73 4.68
N ASN A 303 -16.72 -27.84 4.43
CA ASN A 303 -18.07 -28.04 4.90
C ASN A 303 -18.04 -28.16 6.44
N PRO A 304 -18.72 -27.26 7.18
CA PRO A 304 -18.65 -27.22 8.64
C PRO A 304 -19.28 -28.44 9.33
N TYR A 305 -20.04 -29.27 8.62
CA TYR A 305 -20.75 -30.40 9.23
C TYR A 305 -19.99 -31.72 9.16
N ASP A 306 -19.22 -31.95 8.08
CA ASP A 306 -18.53 -33.21 7.81
C ASP A 306 -17.01 -33.04 7.60
N GLY A 307 -16.51 -31.80 7.55
CA GLY A 307 -15.09 -31.50 7.36
C GLY A 307 -14.59 -31.69 5.92
N GLU A 308 -15.47 -31.97 4.95
CA GLU A 308 -15.06 -32.13 3.56
C GLU A 308 -14.48 -30.81 3.01
N VAL A 309 -13.26 -30.87 2.46
CA VAL A 309 -12.64 -29.73 1.79
C VAL A 309 -13.29 -29.54 0.43
N ALA A 310 -14.15 -28.53 0.31
CA ALA A 310 -14.82 -28.20 -0.94
C ALA A 310 -13.85 -27.56 -1.94
N VAL A 311 -13.03 -26.61 -1.47
CA VAL A 311 -12.06 -25.88 -2.28
C VAL A 311 -10.82 -25.56 -1.46
N SER A 312 -9.65 -25.62 -2.10
CA SER A 312 -8.40 -25.06 -1.57
C SER A 312 -7.77 -24.17 -2.64
N HIS A 313 -7.15 -23.06 -2.23
CA HIS A 313 -6.40 -22.17 -3.11
C HIS A 313 -4.95 -22.04 -2.63
N MET A 314 -4.09 -22.93 -3.12
CA MET A 314 -2.69 -23.03 -2.73
C MET A 314 -1.79 -22.18 -3.64
N LEU A 315 -0.53 -21.98 -3.24
CA LEU A 315 0.45 -21.26 -4.07
C LEU A 315 0.65 -21.93 -5.45
N SER A 316 0.57 -23.26 -5.50
CA SER A 316 0.71 -24.07 -6.72
C SER A 316 -0.46 -23.95 -7.69
N ASP A 317 -1.63 -23.52 -7.21
CA ASP A 317 -2.87 -23.49 -7.99
C ASP A 317 -2.98 -22.19 -8.80
N ARG A 318 -2.16 -21.19 -8.46
CA ARG A 318 -2.15 -19.86 -9.07
C ARG A 318 -1.51 -19.88 -10.44
N THR A 319 -2.08 -19.11 -11.35
CA THR A 319 -1.40 -18.79 -12.61
C THR A 319 -0.20 -17.87 -12.35
N ALA A 320 0.77 -17.84 -13.27
CA ALA A 320 1.91 -16.91 -13.15
C ALA A 320 1.46 -15.43 -13.08
N LEU A 321 0.36 -15.09 -13.77
CA LEU A 321 -0.22 -13.74 -13.72
C LEU A 321 -0.74 -13.45 -12.31
N GLU A 322 -1.60 -14.32 -11.77
CA GLU A 322 -2.17 -14.19 -10.42
C GLU A 322 -1.10 -14.16 -9.33
N PHE A 323 -0.08 -15.01 -9.44
CA PHE A 323 1.04 -15.02 -8.52
C PHE A 323 1.76 -13.65 -8.49
N VAL A 324 2.01 -13.07 -9.66
CA VAL A 324 2.64 -11.74 -9.73
C VAL A 324 1.71 -10.66 -9.17
N THR A 325 0.42 -10.71 -9.47
CA THR A 325 -0.53 -9.65 -9.11
C THR A 325 -0.96 -9.68 -7.65
N GLU A 326 -1.10 -10.86 -7.03
CA GLU A 326 -1.34 -11.00 -5.60
C GLU A 326 -0.15 -10.52 -4.76
N SER A 327 1.08 -10.69 -5.27
CA SER A 327 2.29 -10.17 -4.61
C SER A 327 2.34 -8.65 -4.52
N MET A 328 1.59 -7.93 -5.36
CA MET A 328 1.71 -6.47 -5.50
C MET A 328 1.31 -5.71 -4.23
N ARG A 329 0.24 -6.14 -3.54
CA ARG A 329 -0.21 -5.50 -2.31
C ARG A 329 0.82 -5.61 -1.17
N PRO A 330 1.27 -6.80 -0.77
CA PRO A 330 2.26 -6.93 0.29
C PRO A 330 3.60 -6.29 -0.07
N LEU A 331 4.02 -6.32 -1.34
CA LEU A 331 5.20 -5.59 -1.78
C LEU A 331 5.03 -4.06 -1.67
N HIS A 332 3.83 -3.54 -1.86
CA HIS A 332 3.55 -2.11 -1.68
C HIS A 332 3.55 -1.71 -0.21
N THR A 333 2.92 -2.51 0.66
CA THR A 333 2.70 -2.18 2.07
C THR A 333 3.84 -2.61 2.99
N GLY A 334 4.65 -3.59 2.60
CA GLY A 334 5.72 -4.16 3.43
C GLY A 334 5.22 -5.03 4.58
N ASP A 335 3.99 -5.52 4.53
CA ASP A 335 3.31 -6.26 5.62
C ASP A 335 3.54 -7.79 5.59
N PHE A 336 4.68 -8.23 5.06
CA PHE A 336 5.02 -9.64 4.88
C PHE A 336 6.21 -10.12 5.72
N GLY A 337 6.94 -9.22 6.39
CA GLY A 337 8.10 -9.58 7.22
C GLY A 337 8.12 -8.92 8.58
N GLY A 338 6.93 -8.66 9.12
CA GLY A 338 6.73 -8.02 10.43
C GLY A 338 7.33 -6.61 10.52
N ILE A 339 7.57 -6.16 11.74
CA ILE A 339 8.06 -4.81 12.04
C ILE A 339 9.35 -4.42 11.31
N TRP A 340 10.30 -5.35 11.13
CA TRP A 340 11.59 -5.01 10.51
C TRP A 340 11.45 -4.60 9.04
N ILE A 341 10.62 -5.33 8.28
CA ILE A 341 10.32 -4.96 6.89
C ILE A 341 9.50 -3.66 6.85
N LYS A 342 8.51 -3.50 7.75
CA LYS A 342 7.76 -2.24 7.86
C LYS A 342 8.68 -1.04 8.15
N LEU A 343 9.68 -1.17 9.01
CA LEU A 343 10.64 -0.10 9.31
C LEU A 343 11.52 0.24 8.10
N ILE A 344 11.93 -0.76 7.31
CA ILE A 344 12.63 -0.52 6.03
C ILE A 344 11.71 0.25 5.07
N TRP A 345 10.45 -0.18 4.93
CA TRP A 345 9.46 0.50 4.07
C TRP A 345 9.19 1.92 4.54
N ALA A 346 9.06 2.15 5.85
CA ALA A 346 8.86 3.48 6.42
C ALA A 346 10.08 4.39 6.20
N PHE A 347 11.31 3.86 6.36
CA PHE A 347 12.54 4.60 6.12
C PHE A 347 12.66 5.03 4.65
N PHE A 348 12.49 4.10 3.70
CA PHE A 348 12.55 4.43 2.29
C PHE A 348 11.35 5.26 1.82
N GLY A 349 10.18 5.09 2.44
CA GLY A 349 9.00 5.95 2.26
C GLY A 349 9.27 7.40 2.67
N LEU A 350 9.96 7.61 3.79
CA LEU A 350 10.39 8.92 4.24
C LEU A 350 11.43 9.53 3.30
N ILE A 351 12.41 8.74 2.86
CA ILE A 351 13.41 9.20 1.87
C ILE A 351 12.71 9.60 0.57
N LEU A 352 11.75 8.81 0.10
CA LEU A 352 10.97 9.10 -1.09
C LEU A 352 10.17 10.39 -0.94
N SER A 353 9.48 10.56 0.19
CA SER A 353 8.78 11.81 0.53
C SER A 353 9.73 13.02 0.49
N MET A 354 10.90 12.91 1.11
CA MET A 354 11.90 13.98 1.12
C MET A 354 12.51 14.22 -0.27
N MET A 355 12.67 13.19 -1.09
CA MET A 355 13.15 13.30 -2.46
C MET A 355 12.15 14.05 -3.35
N VAL A 356 10.86 13.77 -3.18
CA VAL A 356 9.79 14.51 -3.87
C VAL A 356 9.79 15.97 -3.42
N LEU A 357 9.86 16.21 -2.10
CA LEU A 357 9.97 17.56 -1.54
C LEU A 357 11.18 18.31 -2.10
N SER A 358 12.35 17.69 -2.15
CA SER A 358 13.56 18.32 -2.69
C SER A 358 13.42 18.63 -4.17
N GLY A 359 12.77 17.75 -4.95
CA GLY A 359 12.45 17.99 -6.36
C GLY A 359 11.55 19.21 -6.56
N LEU A 360 10.49 19.31 -5.75
CA LEU A 360 9.57 20.45 -5.73
C LEU A 360 10.29 21.75 -5.38
N LEU A 361 11.14 21.75 -4.33
CA LEU A 361 11.92 22.93 -3.93
C LEU A 361 12.89 23.39 -5.04
N ILE A 362 13.56 22.46 -5.71
CA ILE A 362 14.47 22.77 -6.84
C ILE A 362 13.67 23.39 -8.00
N TRP A 363 12.51 22.81 -8.34
CA TRP A 363 11.65 23.30 -9.41
C TRP A 363 11.13 24.71 -9.10
N THR A 364 10.52 24.91 -7.92
CA THR A 364 9.94 26.20 -7.51
C THR A 364 10.99 27.31 -7.53
N LYS A 365 12.19 27.04 -7.00
CA LYS A 365 13.29 28.01 -7.02
C LYS A 365 13.73 28.34 -8.44
N ARG A 366 13.81 27.34 -9.34
CA ARG A 366 14.20 27.55 -10.73
C ARG A 366 13.14 28.36 -11.49
N THR A 367 11.87 28.05 -11.29
CA THR A 367 10.74 28.74 -11.92
C THR A 367 10.66 30.18 -11.42
N ALA A 368 10.77 30.43 -10.11
CA ALA A 368 10.80 31.78 -9.55
C ALA A 368 11.95 32.62 -10.13
N LEU A 369 13.16 32.06 -10.24
CA LEU A 369 14.30 32.75 -10.85
C LEU A 369 14.07 33.03 -12.34
N ALA A 370 13.47 32.10 -13.08
CA ALA A 370 13.14 32.28 -14.49
C ALA A 370 12.10 33.40 -14.69
N SER A 371 11.04 33.41 -13.87
CA SER A 371 10.00 34.44 -13.88
C SER A 371 10.56 35.82 -13.52
N LEU A 372 11.40 35.92 -12.48
CA LEU A 372 12.07 37.17 -12.11
C LEU A 372 12.98 37.70 -13.23
N ASN A 373 13.71 36.82 -13.91
CA ASN A 373 14.55 37.21 -15.04
C ASN A 373 13.73 37.63 -16.27
N ALA A 374 12.56 37.01 -16.49
CA ALA A 374 11.63 37.40 -17.54
C ALA A 374 11.05 38.81 -17.26
N LEU A 375 10.61 39.06 -16.02
CA LEU A 375 10.14 40.39 -15.58
C LEU A 375 11.21 41.47 -15.68
N LYS A 376 12.46 41.15 -15.31
CA LYS A 376 13.60 42.07 -15.50
C LYS A 376 13.91 42.36 -16.96
N ARG A 377 13.67 41.39 -17.85
CA ARG A 377 13.84 41.57 -19.31
C ARG A 377 12.71 42.39 -19.91
N SER A 378 11.46 42.20 -19.48
CA SER A 378 10.32 43.01 -19.94
C SER A 378 10.42 44.45 -19.44
N ASN A 379 10.99 44.68 -18.25
CA ASN A 379 11.18 46.03 -17.70
C ASN A 379 12.39 46.77 -18.27
N LYS A 380 13.22 46.13 -19.11
CA LYS A 380 14.26 46.84 -19.88
C LYS A 380 13.60 47.41 -21.14
N ALA A 381 13.56 48.73 -21.26
CA ALA A 381 13.10 49.43 -22.46
C ALA A 381 13.77 48.86 -23.73
N PRO A 382 13.06 48.82 -24.88
CA PRO A 382 13.68 48.40 -26.14
C PRO A 382 14.91 49.27 -26.39
N ARG A 383 16.08 48.65 -26.58
CA ARG A 383 17.25 49.39 -27.08
C ARG A 383 16.84 49.97 -28.43
N GLN A 384 16.74 51.30 -28.51
CA GLN A 384 16.62 51.98 -29.80
C GLN A 384 17.80 51.49 -30.67
N PRO A 385 17.54 51.02 -31.90
CA PRO A 385 18.62 50.71 -32.82
C PRO A 385 19.47 51.98 -32.99
N ALA A 386 20.78 51.85 -32.79
CA ALA A 386 21.71 52.96 -32.96
C ALA A 386 21.52 53.52 -34.37
N ALA A 387 21.26 54.84 -34.47
CA ALA A 387 21.18 55.52 -35.74
C ALA A 387 22.51 55.31 -36.48
N ILE A 388 22.43 54.71 -37.66
CA ILE A 388 23.58 54.58 -38.58
C ILE A 388 23.95 56.01 -38.99
N PRO A 389 25.19 56.48 -38.76
CA PRO A 389 25.60 57.80 -39.22
C PRO A 389 25.48 57.82 -40.75
N ALA A 390 24.70 58.77 -41.29
CA ALA A 390 24.64 59.01 -42.71
C ALA A 390 26.04 59.43 -43.20
N LEU A 391 26.65 58.63 -44.07
CA LEU A 391 27.83 59.01 -44.83
C LEU A 391 27.49 60.26 -45.65
N GLN A 392 28.07 61.40 -45.28
CA GLN A 392 28.11 62.58 -46.13
C GLN A 392 28.96 62.23 -47.36
N ALA A 393 28.32 62.18 -48.52
CA ALA A 393 29.02 62.13 -49.79
C ALA A 393 29.64 63.52 -50.04
N GLU A 394 30.95 63.63 -49.85
CA GLU A 394 31.72 64.78 -50.35
C GLU A 394 31.74 64.69 -51.88
N THR A 395 31.07 65.65 -52.52
CA THR A 395 31.22 65.97 -53.94
C THR A 395 32.52 66.73 -54.14
N THR A 396 33.53 66.12 -54.75
CA THR A 396 34.66 66.84 -55.35
C THR A 396 34.36 67.11 -56.82
N GLU A 397 33.87 68.31 -57.12
CA GLU A 397 34.16 69.00 -58.39
C GLU A 397 35.59 69.57 -58.31
N GLY A 398 36.36 69.49 -59.40
CA GLY A 398 37.66 70.15 -59.47
C GLY A 398 38.52 69.81 -60.69
N ASN A 399 38.24 70.49 -61.81
CA ASN A 399 39.13 70.82 -62.95
C ASN A 399 40.63 70.51 -62.82
N ARG A 400 41.20 69.80 -63.80
CA ARG A 400 42.03 70.34 -64.89
C ARG A 400 42.40 69.30 -65.92
#